data_AF-A0A4Q5Z3L0-F1
#
_entry.id   AF-A0A4Q5Z3L0-F1
#
_cell.length_a   1.000
_cell.length_b   1.000
_cell.length_c   1.000
_cell.angle_alpha   90.00
_cell.angle_beta   90.00
_cell.angle_gamma   90.00
#
_symmetry.space_group_name_H-M   'P 1'
#
loop_
_entity.id
_entity.type
_entity.pdbx_description
1 polymer ?
#
loop_
_entity_poly.entity_id
_entity_poly.type
_entity_poly.pdbx_seq_one_letter_code
_entity_poly.pdbx_strand_id
1 'polypeptide(L)'
;MKAATAQEIKAGLKQKDEKELVEICLRLARYKKENKELLTFLLFEVDDLPGYVKSVNEEIDEIFAGVNTTSVYFAKKGIRKALRTANKYIRYAGDKGVE
;
A
#
# COMPACT_ATOMS: atom_id res chain seq x y z
N MET A 1 12.70 -14.23 -17.82
CA MET A 1 11.40 -14.94 -17.91
C MET A 1 10.33 -13.88 -18.19
N LYS A 2 9.40 -14.12 -19.13
CA LYS A 2 8.29 -13.17 -19.37
C LYS A 2 7.24 -13.35 -18.26
N ALA A 3 6.79 -12.26 -17.65
CA ALA A 3 5.73 -12.30 -16.66
C ALA A 3 4.39 -12.60 -17.37
N ALA A 4 3.53 -13.39 -16.72
CA ALA A 4 2.16 -13.64 -17.17
C ALA A 4 1.33 -12.34 -17.14
N THR A 5 0.36 -12.23 -18.03
CA THR A 5 -0.60 -11.12 -18.07
C THR A 5 -1.54 -11.16 -16.87
N ALA A 6 -2.16 -10.03 -16.54
CA ALA A 6 -3.16 -9.97 -15.47
C ALA A 6 -4.35 -10.92 -15.69
N GLN A 7 -4.73 -11.17 -16.95
CA GLN A 7 -5.80 -12.11 -17.30
C GLN A 7 -5.39 -13.56 -17.02
N GLU A 8 -4.18 -13.95 -17.41
CA GLU A 8 -3.65 -15.31 -17.15
C GLU A 8 -3.48 -15.55 -15.65
N ILE A 9 -2.96 -14.58 -14.90
CA ILE A 9 -2.84 -14.67 -13.44
C ILE A 9 -4.23 -14.83 -12.81
N LYS A 10 -5.22 -14.03 -13.23
CA LYS A 10 -6.60 -14.14 -12.73
C LYS A 10 -7.22 -15.50 -13.04
N ALA A 11 -6.99 -16.04 -14.23
CA ALA A 11 -7.47 -17.37 -14.60
C ALA A 11 -6.83 -18.47 -13.72
N GLY A 12 -5.52 -18.38 -13.49
CA GLY A 12 -4.80 -19.31 -12.62
C GLY A 12 -5.29 -19.27 -11.16
N LEU A 13 -5.50 -18.09 -10.60
CA LEU A 13 -6.04 -17.93 -9.23
C LEU A 13 -7.45 -18.51 -9.09
N LYS A 14 -8.31 -18.36 -10.10
CA LYS A 14 -9.68 -18.92 -10.08
C LYS A 14 -9.75 -20.44 -10.06
N GLN A 15 -8.68 -21.12 -10.45
CA GLN A 15 -8.59 -22.59 -10.45
C GLN A 15 -8.07 -23.15 -9.13
N LYS A 16 -7.62 -22.28 -8.22
CA LYS A 16 -7.04 -22.67 -6.92
C LYS A 16 -8.11 -22.82 -5.87
N ASP A 17 -7.91 -23.77 -4.97
CA ASP A 17 -8.74 -23.90 -3.78
C ASP A 17 -8.38 -22.83 -2.73
N GLU A 18 -9.20 -22.73 -1.68
CA GLU A 18 -9.03 -21.73 -0.63
C GLU A 18 -7.68 -21.84 0.09
N LYS A 19 -7.19 -23.06 0.34
CA LYS A 19 -5.93 -23.29 1.06
C LYS A 19 -4.74 -22.86 0.20
N GLU A 20 -4.77 -23.21 -1.09
CA GLU A 20 -3.77 -22.79 -2.06
C GLU A 20 -3.75 -21.27 -2.23
N LEU A 21 -4.92 -20.63 -2.25
CA LEU A 21 -5.03 -19.17 -2.33
C LEU A 21 -4.42 -18.48 -1.11
N VAL A 22 -4.71 -18.97 0.10
CA VAL A 22 -4.10 -18.44 1.33
C VAL A 22 -2.58 -18.54 1.27
N GLU A 23 -2.03 -19.69 0.85
CA GLU A 23 -0.58 -19.86 0.77
C GLU A 23 0.06 -18.92 -0.28
N ILE A 24 -0.61 -18.71 -1.42
CA ILE A 24 -0.17 -17.74 -2.43
C ILE A 24 -0.14 -16.32 -1.84
N CYS A 25 -1.20 -15.90 -1.16
CA CYS A 25 -1.28 -14.59 -0.51
C CYS A 25 -0.18 -14.41 0.55
N LEU A 26 0.06 -15.43 1.38
CA LEU A 26 1.15 -15.41 2.37
C LEU A 26 2.53 -15.30 1.72
N ARG A 27 2.76 -16.03 0.62
CA ARG A 27 4.00 -15.93 -0.14
C ARG A 27 4.20 -14.54 -0.73
N LEU A 28 3.14 -13.93 -1.28
CA LEU A 28 3.16 -12.56 -1.79
C LEU A 28 3.47 -11.55 -0.68
N ALA A 29 2.87 -11.70 0.50
CA ALA A 29 3.10 -10.86 1.68
C ALA A 29 4.55 -10.95 2.18
N ARG A 30 5.15 -12.14 2.17
CA ARG A 30 6.57 -12.35 2.54
C ARG A 30 7.53 -11.78 1.50
N TYR A 31 7.14 -11.75 0.23
CA TYR A 31 8.00 -11.31 -0.87
C TYR A 31 8.19 -9.79 -0.91
N LYS A 32 7.14 -9.01 -0.64
CA LYS A 32 7.17 -7.55 -0.79
C LYS A 32 6.37 -6.85 0.29
N LYS A 33 6.95 -5.81 0.91
CA LYS A 33 6.33 -5.02 1.99
C LYS A 33 4.97 -4.46 1.57
N GLU A 34 4.90 -3.90 0.37
CA GLU A 34 3.68 -3.29 -0.18
C GLU A 34 2.54 -4.31 -0.37
N ASN A 35 2.86 -5.59 -0.63
CA ASN A 35 1.84 -6.63 -0.69
C ASN A 35 1.27 -6.92 0.70
N LYS A 36 2.14 -6.93 1.72
CA LYS A 36 1.71 -7.10 3.12
C LYS A 36 0.85 -5.93 3.57
N GLU A 37 1.27 -4.70 3.30
CA GLU A 37 0.50 -3.49 3.62
C GLU A 37 -0.87 -3.48 2.94
N LEU A 38 -0.95 -3.81 1.65
CA LEU A 38 -2.24 -3.92 0.94
C LEU A 38 -3.13 -5.02 1.52
N LEU A 39 -2.56 -6.19 1.86
CA LEU A 39 -3.32 -7.26 2.51
C LEU A 39 -3.82 -6.85 3.89
N THR A 40 -3.02 -6.11 4.67
CA THR A 40 -3.46 -5.54 5.94
C THR A 40 -4.67 -4.65 5.74
N PHE A 41 -4.60 -3.73 4.77
CA PHE A 41 -5.73 -2.86 4.45
C PHE A 41 -6.99 -3.66 4.09
N LEU A 42 -6.87 -4.58 3.13
CA LEU A 42 -8.01 -5.35 2.62
C LEU A 42 -8.66 -6.28 3.66
N LEU A 43 -7.89 -6.78 4.63
CA LEU A 43 -8.38 -7.76 5.61
C LEU A 43 -8.82 -7.13 6.94
N PHE A 44 -8.29 -5.97 7.30
CA PHE A 44 -8.46 -5.42 8.65
C PHE A 44 -8.88 -3.94 8.70
N GLU A 45 -8.62 -3.15 7.66
CA GLU A 45 -8.81 -1.68 7.72
C GLU A 45 -9.90 -1.18 6.78
N VAL A 46 -10.31 -1.99 5.79
CA VAL A 46 -11.31 -1.60 4.77
C VAL A 46 -12.67 -1.26 5.37
N ASP A 47 -13.03 -1.86 6.51
CA ASP A 47 -14.31 -1.65 7.18
C ASP A 47 -14.33 -0.37 8.05
N ASP A 48 -13.17 0.19 8.39
CA ASP A 48 -13.02 1.45 9.15
C ASP A 48 -12.12 2.43 8.39
N LEU A 49 -12.63 2.93 7.26
CA LEU A 49 -11.94 3.92 6.45
C LEU A 49 -11.58 5.20 7.22
N PRO A 50 -12.44 5.76 8.11
CA PRO A 50 -12.06 6.90 8.95
C PRO A 50 -10.85 6.62 9.84
N GLY A 51 -10.81 5.45 10.49
CA GLY A 51 -9.67 5.02 11.30
C GLY A 51 -8.39 4.85 10.47
N TYR A 52 -8.50 4.24 9.29
CA TYR A 52 -7.40 4.12 8.34
C TYR A 52 -6.87 5.49 7.88
N VAL A 53 -7.74 6.42 7.51
CA VAL A 53 -7.33 7.77 7.10
C VAL A 53 -6.63 8.49 8.25
N LYS A 54 -7.09 8.31 9.49
CA LYS A 54 -6.45 8.88 10.68
C LYS A 54 -5.03 8.33 10.87
N SER A 55 -4.84 7.02 10.78
CA SER A 55 -3.51 6.41 10.95
C SER A 55 -2.54 6.82 9.84
N VAL A 56 -3.03 6.92 8.59
CA VAL A 56 -2.24 7.44 7.47
C VAL A 56 -1.81 8.87 7.72
N ASN A 57 -2.73 9.75 8.17
CA ASN A 57 -2.39 11.14 8.47
C ASN A 57 -1.36 11.24 9.61
N GLU A 58 -1.48 10.43 10.66
CA GLU A 58 -0.50 10.36 11.75
C GLU A 58 0.90 9.98 11.23
N GLU A 59 1.02 8.95 10.36
CA GLU A 59 2.30 8.59 9.74
C GLU A 59 2.87 9.72 8.87
N ILE A 60 2.01 10.43 8.14
CA ILE A 60 2.43 11.58 7.32
C ILE A 60 2.93 12.73 8.19
N ASP A 61 2.25 13.04 9.29
CA ASP A 61 2.65 14.07 10.24
C ASP A 61 4.01 13.75 10.88
N GLU A 62 4.26 12.48 11.24
CA GLU A 62 5.58 12.03 11.72
C GLU A 62 6.68 12.24 10.67
N ILE A 63 6.39 11.96 9.39
CA ILE A 63 7.35 12.22 8.31
C ILE A 63 7.65 13.71 8.22
N PHE A 64 6.63 14.58 8.33
CA PHE A 64 6.80 16.03 8.30
C PHE A 64 7.58 16.56 9.51
N ALA A 65 7.34 16.03 10.71
CA ALA A 65 8.08 16.39 11.92
C ALA A 65 9.57 16.07 11.81
N GLY A 66 9.93 15.01 11.05
CA GLY A 66 11.33 14.65 10.77
C GLY A 66 11.99 15.42 9.63
N VAL A 67 11.30 16.37 8.97
CA VAL A 67 11.86 17.11 7.83
C VAL A 67 12.89 18.13 8.29
N ASN A 68 14.08 18.09 7.68
CA ASN A 68 15.07 19.14 7.84
C ASN A 68 14.58 20.43 7.16
N THR A 69 14.38 21.48 7.96
CA THR A 69 13.94 22.81 7.51
C THR A 69 15.09 23.79 7.31
N THR A 70 16.31 23.44 7.72
CA THR A 70 17.49 24.33 7.61
C THR A 70 18.04 24.39 6.19
N SER A 71 17.74 23.39 5.35
CA SER A 71 18.09 23.37 3.94
C SER A 71 16.86 23.17 3.07
N VAL A 72 16.62 24.10 2.16
CA VAL A 72 15.51 24.01 1.18
C VAL A 72 15.57 22.71 0.36
N TYR A 73 16.78 22.22 0.06
CA TYR A 73 16.95 20.96 -0.65
C TYR A 73 16.46 19.77 0.17
N PHE A 74 16.89 19.66 1.44
CA PHE A 74 16.47 18.58 2.32
C PHE A 74 14.99 18.69 2.72
N ALA A 75 14.47 19.90 2.88
CA ALA A 75 13.05 20.16 3.08
C ALA A 75 12.22 19.60 1.91
N LYS A 76 12.56 19.97 0.67
CA LYS A 76 11.91 19.43 -0.54
C LYS A 76 12.06 17.91 -0.65
N LYS A 77 13.19 17.33 -0.22
CA LYS A 77 13.39 15.87 -0.20
C LYS A 77 12.42 15.18 0.77
N GLY A 78 12.25 15.75 1.97
CA GLY A 78 11.31 15.28 2.99
C GLY A 78 9.85 15.36 2.52
N ILE A 79 9.44 16.51 1.99
CA ILE A 79 8.09 16.72 1.44
C ILE A 79 7.76 15.69 0.35
N ARG A 80 8.70 15.45 -0.60
CA ARG A 80 8.49 14.42 -1.63
C ARG A 80 8.38 13.00 -1.05
N LYS A 81 9.02 12.73 0.10
CA LYS A 81 8.88 11.43 0.78
C LYS A 81 7.47 11.30 1.35
N ALA A 82 6.99 12.31 2.07
CA ALA A 82 5.62 12.36 2.60
C ALA A 82 4.59 12.14 1.48
N LEU A 83 4.71 12.89 0.37
CA LEU A 83 3.81 12.75 -0.78
C LEU A 83 3.80 11.33 -1.38
N ARG A 84 4.97 10.70 -1.52
CA ARG A 84 5.04 9.30 -2.00
C ARG A 84 4.38 8.33 -1.04
N THR A 85 4.55 8.52 0.27
CA THR A 85 3.90 7.71 1.30
C THR A 85 2.38 7.87 1.25
N ALA A 86 1.88 9.11 1.17
CA ALA A 86 0.45 9.39 1.07
C ALA A 86 -0.16 8.74 -0.17
N ASN A 87 0.44 8.95 -1.34
CA ASN A 87 -0.02 8.34 -2.60
C ASN A 87 -0.01 6.80 -2.56
N LYS A 88 0.91 6.19 -1.81
CA LYS A 88 0.93 4.72 -1.63
C LYS A 88 -0.31 4.25 -0.87
N TYR A 89 -0.63 4.88 0.27
CA TYR A 89 -1.79 4.52 1.09
C TYR A 89 -3.13 4.87 0.42
N ILE A 90 -3.19 5.96 -0.34
CA ILE A 90 -4.36 6.31 -1.17
C ILE A 90 -4.65 5.19 -2.19
N ARG A 91 -3.62 4.65 -2.85
CA ARG A 91 -3.80 3.54 -3.80
C ARG A 91 -4.32 2.26 -3.17
N TYR A 92 -4.01 2.00 -1.89
CA TYR A 92 -4.53 0.83 -1.19
C TYR A 92 -6.03 0.96 -0.92
N ALA A 93 -6.50 2.16 -0.57
CA ALA A 93 -7.92 2.44 -0.33
C ALA A 93 -8.82 2.30 -1.57
N GLY A 94 -8.24 2.11 -2.76
CA GLY A 94 -8.96 1.93 -4.00
C GLY A 94 -9.11 3.23 -4.77
N ASP A 95 -8.55 3.23 -5.98
CA ASP A 95 -8.45 4.30 -6.98
C ASP A 95 -9.80 4.75 -7.58
N LYS A 96 -10.95 4.52 -6.91
CA LYS A 96 -12.28 4.84 -7.44
C LYS A 96 -12.92 6.11 -6.86
N GLY A 97 -12.27 6.79 -5.93
CA GLY A 97 -12.85 7.94 -5.21
C GLY A 97 -11.90 9.12 -4.99
N VAL A 98 -10.84 9.24 -5.80
CA VAL A 98 -9.93 10.41 -5.81
C VAL A 98 -9.85 11.01 -7.22
N GLU A 99 -11.01 11.07 -7.90
CA GLU A 99 -11.23 11.99 -9.02
C GLU A 99 -11.82 13.31 -8.51
#